data_AF-A0A8A8D7N3-F1
#
_entry.id   AF-A0A8A8D7N3-F1
#
_cell.length_a   1.000
_cell.length_b   1.000
_cell.length_c   1.000
_cell.angle_alpha   90.00
_cell.angle_beta   90.00
_cell.angle_gamma   90.00
#
_symmetry.space_group_name_H-M   'P 1'
#
loop_
_entity.id
_entity.type
_entity.pdbx_description
1 polymer ?
#
loop_
_entity_poly.entity_id
_entity_poly.type
_entity_poly.pdbx_seq_one_letter_code
_entity_poly.pdbx_strand_id
1 'polypeptide(L)'
;MDMSNAEERQRVYLAFQGGGAKGIAHVGGLAAVNELSLEIAGVAGTSAGAIVAALIAAKYPARDIFDGLNRTHLLQRVAEGKYRRPIDLFTSAGWGEISKLIRTKFRIMELAATLDKQPKWRRWAICVTGLAVAASAIWMAPPTSLFALIVAVCYIGRRLHRIYKGLAPLTEVRTVIDAALSETLGAGKINVTFADLDASGGLPLKLVATNLTDQTLELFSLETTPDVAIADAVAASIRLPFIFEQWTVPIKRVHENASANRSFLDGGLVSNLPVWSFDEERGLDPSAVTIAFGLKPSQQSNPEPKHWVLAAIDAVVAGPPQIHMRGIDRLVYVPLDCSLDILAFDASFDDYRAEVMRAQQKTRLILDRELTEIPALVSQALEQMRTSIWNDLHTMNGWGEPGNGTWPRIALAVQRPGDRLSMTVVYQVGHRPTTNRLRIALDHPTVGAAWSQRISDEPFLDVYLKYRGFGETDDLFGDSQWRAAVPVSVIDPKADEQASAAQAVVAIIDSPHAIDMNDVDLNAFAANIRQLALEFFKTADFGRLARRSVSWL
;
A
#
# COMPACT_ATOMS: atom_id res chain seq x y z
N MET A 1 -13.81 -6.92 -40.42
CA MET A 1 -12.64 -6.38 -39.69
C MET A 1 -13.20 -5.41 -38.68
N ASP A 2 -13.38 -5.89 -37.46
CA ASP A 2 -14.02 -5.14 -36.38
C ASP A 2 -13.00 -4.20 -35.72
N MET A 3 -13.38 -2.95 -35.52
CA MET A 3 -12.53 -1.87 -35.02
C MET A 3 -12.67 -1.67 -33.49
N SER A 4 -13.00 -2.70 -32.72
CA SER A 4 -13.41 -2.57 -31.31
C SER A 4 -12.44 -3.10 -30.24
N ASN A 5 -11.25 -3.60 -30.58
CA ASN A 5 -10.26 -4.00 -29.57
C ASN A 5 -9.11 -2.97 -29.49
N ALA A 6 -9.41 -1.79 -28.97
CA ALA A 6 -8.37 -1.12 -28.18
C ALA A 6 -8.23 -1.97 -26.91
N GLU A 7 -7.10 -2.64 -26.70
CA GLU A 7 -6.84 -3.39 -25.46
C GLU A 7 -7.10 -2.46 -24.28
N GLU A 8 -8.19 -2.71 -23.55
CA GLU A 8 -8.58 -1.93 -22.39
C GLU A 8 -7.48 -2.08 -21.33
N ARG A 9 -6.73 -1.00 -21.10
CA ARG A 9 -5.57 -1.03 -20.19
C ARG A 9 -6.10 -1.21 -18.78
N GLN A 10 -5.47 -2.11 -18.01
CA GLN A 10 -5.82 -2.30 -16.61
C GLN A 10 -5.62 -0.99 -15.84
N ARG A 11 -6.72 -0.44 -15.32
CA ARG A 11 -6.74 0.76 -14.49
C ARG A 11 -6.24 0.42 -13.09
N VAL A 12 -5.35 1.26 -12.55
CA VAL A 12 -4.71 1.04 -11.26
C VAL A 12 -4.67 2.29 -10.39
N TYR A 13 -5.00 2.13 -9.10
CA TYR A 13 -4.69 3.11 -8.06
C TYR A 13 -3.35 2.78 -7.44
N LEU A 14 -2.49 3.76 -7.24
CA LEU A 14 -1.17 3.55 -6.64
C LEU A 14 -1.12 4.14 -5.24
N ALA A 15 -0.62 3.38 -4.26
CA ALA A 15 -0.43 3.86 -2.90
C ALA A 15 1.03 3.65 -2.46
N PHE A 16 1.68 4.72 -2.02
CA PHE A 16 3.10 4.72 -1.68
C PHE A 16 3.33 4.92 -0.18
N GLN A 17 4.00 3.95 0.45
CA GLN A 17 4.33 3.99 1.86
C GLN A 17 5.39 5.06 2.21
N GLY A 18 5.34 5.65 3.40
CA GLY A 18 6.43 6.50 3.91
C GLY A 18 7.67 5.71 4.35
N GLY A 19 8.86 6.30 4.16
CA GLY A 19 10.12 5.66 4.56
C GLY A 19 11.40 6.49 4.38
N GLY A 20 11.31 7.83 4.35
CA GLY A 20 12.46 8.72 4.20
C GLY A 20 13.27 8.48 2.92
N ALA A 21 14.60 8.36 3.04
CA ALA A 21 15.50 8.17 1.91
C ALA A 21 15.21 6.90 1.08
N LYS A 22 14.55 5.90 1.68
CA LYS A 22 14.09 4.69 0.98
C LYS A 22 13.03 4.96 -0.09
N GLY A 23 12.41 6.15 -0.07
CA GLY A 23 11.40 6.55 -1.06
C GLY A 23 11.88 6.50 -2.51
N ILE A 24 13.20 6.49 -2.75
CA ILE A 24 13.77 6.27 -4.07
C ILE A 24 13.32 4.93 -4.71
N ALA A 25 13.08 3.90 -3.90
CA ALA A 25 12.61 2.61 -4.39
C ALA A 25 11.24 2.70 -5.07
N HIS A 26 10.40 3.66 -4.65
CA HIS A 26 9.09 3.91 -5.29
C HIS A 26 9.23 4.33 -6.74
N VAL A 27 10.32 4.99 -7.11
CA VAL A 27 10.61 5.33 -8.52
C VAL A 27 10.84 4.06 -9.36
N GLY A 28 11.49 3.04 -8.79
CA GLY A 28 11.61 1.73 -9.42
C GLY A 28 10.26 1.02 -9.55
N GLY A 29 9.41 1.12 -8.52
CA GLY A 29 8.02 0.63 -8.60
C GLY A 29 7.23 1.29 -9.72
N LEU A 30 7.30 2.62 -9.83
CA LEU A 30 6.68 3.38 -10.92
C LEU A 30 7.26 3.01 -12.30
N ALA A 31 8.58 2.76 -12.40
CA ALA A 31 9.20 2.36 -13.66
C ALA A 31 8.59 1.06 -14.19
N ALA A 32 8.33 0.08 -13.32
CA ALA A 32 7.65 -1.16 -13.69
C ALA A 32 6.19 -0.91 -14.10
N VAL A 33 5.46 -0.02 -13.42
CA VAL A 33 4.09 0.37 -13.80
C VAL A 33 4.08 1.02 -15.19
N ASN A 34 5.03 1.91 -15.48
CA ASN A 34 5.16 2.55 -16.79
C ASN A 34 5.53 1.53 -17.89
N GLU A 35 6.40 0.57 -17.59
CA GLU A 35 6.84 -0.48 -18.52
C GLU A 35 5.71 -1.44 -18.90
N LEU A 36 4.86 -1.79 -17.94
CA LEU A 36 3.65 -2.58 -18.16
C LEU A 36 2.49 -1.77 -18.78
N SER A 37 2.70 -0.48 -19.07
CA SER A 37 1.70 0.41 -19.68
C SER A 37 0.35 0.46 -18.95
N LEU A 38 0.37 0.31 -17.62
CA LEU A 38 -0.84 0.36 -16.78
C LEU A 38 -1.42 1.78 -16.75
N GLU A 39 -2.75 1.89 -16.75
CA GLU A 39 -3.44 3.18 -16.67
C GLU A 39 -3.57 3.62 -15.21
N ILE A 40 -2.90 4.69 -14.81
CA ILE A 40 -2.95 5.19 -13.43
C ILE A 40 -4.24 6.02 -13.26
N ALA A 41 -5.17 5.53 -12.44
CA ALA A 41 -6.44 6.17 -12.14
C ALA A 41 -6.35 7.18 -11.00
N GLY A 42 -5.36 7.04 -10.10
CA GLY A 42 -5.14 7.93 -8.98
C GLY A 42 -3.96 7.49 -8.13
N VAL A 43 -3.44 8.41 -7.32
CA VAL A 43 -2.22 8.19 -6.54
C VAL A 43 -2.34 8.71 -5.12
N ALA A 44 -1.92 7.89 -4.15
CA ALA A 44 -1.85 8.28 -2.76
C ALA A 44 -0.45 8.08 -2.18
N GLY A 45 -0.08 8.92 -1.20
CA GLY A 45 1.24 8.84 -0.60
C GLY A 45 1.33 9.41 0.81
N THR A 46 2.24 8.83 1.59
CA THR A 46 2.62 9.32 2.92
C THR A 46 4.13 9.59 2.96
N SER A 47 4.56 10.69 3.57
CA SER A 47 5.98 11.05 3.75
C SER A 47 6.74 11.01 2.42
N ALA A 48 7.85 10.27 2.31
CA ALA A 48 8.58 10.12 1.06
C ALA A 48 7.71 9.59 -0.10
N GLY A 49 6.67 8.79 0.20
CA GLY A 49 5.65 8.39 -0.77
C GLY A 49 4.77 9.54 -1.26
N ALA A 50 4.53 10.57 -0.43
CA ALA A 50 3.78 11.77 -0.83
C ALA A 50 4.53 12.61 -1.89
N ILE A 51 5.86 12.68 -1.79
CA ILE A 51 6.70 13.32 -2.82
C ILE A 51 6.51 12.62 -4.17
N VAL A 52 6.65 11.29 -4.19
CA VAL A 52 6.53 10.51 -5.42
C VAL A 52 5.10 10.55 -5.96
N ALA A 53 4.10 10.47 -5.07
CA ALA A 53 2.69 10.58 -5.44
C ALA A 53 2.36 11.92 -6.13
N ALA A 54 2.84 13.04 -5.59
CA ALA A 54 2.62 14.36 -6.17
C ALA A 54 3.22 14.48 -7.58
N LEU A 55 4.43 13.93 -7.79
CA LEU A 55 5.07 13.92 -9.11
C LEU A 55 4.30 13.04 -10.10
N ILE A 56 3.86 11.85 -9.70
CA ILE A 56 3.05 10.97 -10.56
C ILE A 56 1.72 11.64 -10.91
N ALA A 57 1.10 12.31 -9.94
CA ALA A 57 -0.16 13.01 -10.18
C ALA A 57 -0.01 14.14 -11.21
N ALA A 58 1.15 14.79 -11.25
CA ALA A 58 1.53 15.73 -12.30
C ALA A 58 2.10 15.05 -13.57
N LYS A 59 1.85 13.74 -13.74
CA LYS A 59 2.17 12.90 -14.91
C LYS A 59 3.66 12.75 -15.22
N TYR A 60 4.53 12.89 -14.22
CA TYR A 60 5.95 12.55 -14.39
C TYR A 60 6.13 11.04 -14.58
N PRO A 61 6.76 10.58 -15.69
CA PRO A 61 7.19 9.19 -15.81
C PRO A 61 8.40 8.92 -14.91
N ALA A 62 8.62 7.66 -14.52
CA ALA A 62 9.72 7.29 -13.62
C ALA A 62 11.09 7.77 -14.12
N ARG A 63 11.35 7.68 -15.42
CA ARG A 63 12.60 8.11 -16.06
C ARG A 63 12.88 9.61 -15.88
N ASP A 64 11.85 10.44 -15.78
CA ASP A 64 12.01 11.88 -15.60
C ASP A 64 12.28 12.23 -14.12
N ILE A 65 11.80 11.38 -13.21
CA ILE A 65 12.10 11.50 -11.78
C ILE A 65 13.56 11.12 -11.52
N PHE A 66 13.99 9.96 -12.04
CA PHE A 66 15.35 9.45 -11.93
C PHE A 66 15.76 8.65 -13.16
N ASP A 67 16.80 9.10 -13.87
CA ASP A 67 17.39 8.41 -15.02
C ASP A 67 18.78 7.86 -14.67
N GLY A 68 18.80 6.56 -14.36
CA GLY A 68 20.04 5.85 -14.03
C GLY A 68 21.02 5.69 -15.20
N LEU A 69 20.55 5.79 -16.45
CA LEU A 69 21.38 5.63 -17.66
C LEU A 69 22.10 6.94 -17.98
N ASN A 70 21.34 8.04 -18.05
CA ASN A 70 21.90 9.36 -18.36
C ASN A 70 22.50 10.05 -17.12
N ARG A 71 22.41 9.42 -15.94
CA ARG A 71 22.85 9.96 -14.65
C ARG A 71 22.19 11.30 -14.30
N THR A 72 20.91 11.43 -14.63
CA THR A 72 20.14 12.65 -14.35
C THR A 72 18.99 12.35 -13.38
N HIS A 73 18.51 13.39 -12.71
CA HIS A 73 17.35 13.29 -11.82
C HIS A 73 16.61 14.62 -11.78
N LEU A 74 15.34 14.59 -11.40
CA LEU A 74 14.44 15.75 -11.43
C LEU A 74 15.00 16.99 -10.74
N LEU A 75 15.65 16.83 -9.58
CA LEU A 75 16.20 17.96 -8.81
C LEU A 75 17.23 18.79 -9.61
N GLN A 76 17.98 18.17 -10.54
CA GLN A 76 18.92 18.89 -11.40
C GLN A 76 18.18 19.70 -12.47
N ARG A 77 17.07 19.16 -12.99
CA ARG A 77 16.28 19.77 -14.07
C ARG A 77 15.46 20.96 -13.57
N VAL A 78 14.67 20.75 -12.51
CA VAL A 78 13.70 21.72 -11.99
C VAL A 78 14.37 22.92 -11.30
N ALA A 79 15.59 22.76 -10.80
CA ALA A 79 16.29 23.80 -10.07
C ALA A 79 17.52 24.35 -10.79
N GLU A 80 17.59 24.25 -12.12
CA GLU A 80 18.72 24.75 -12.93
C GLU A 80 20.10 24.27 -12.42
N GLY A 81 20.16 23.04 -11.90
CA GLY A 81 21.38 22.46 -11.32
C GLY A 81 21.78 22.97 -9.93
N LYS A 82 20.93 23.75 -9.25
CA LYS A 82 21.14 24.24 -7.87
C LYS A 82 21.34 23.10 -6.87
N TYR A 83 20.66 21.97 -7.07
CA TYR A 83 20.77 20.78 -6.21
C TYR A 83 21.30 19.59 -7.02
N ARG A 84 22.46 19.07 -6.61
CA ARG A 84 23.12 17.92 -7.24
C ARG A 84 22.86 16.62 -6.48
N ARG A 85 22.48 16.72 -5.20
CA ARG A 85 22.23 15.59 -4.30
C ARG A 85 20.98 15.87 -3.46
N PRO A 86 20.24 14.83 -3.01
CA PRO A 86 19.09 15.02 -2.11
C PRO A 86 19.44 15.79 -0.83
N ILE A 87 20.65 15.61 -0.30
CA ILE A 87 21.19 16.36 0.84
C ILE A 87 21.19 17.88 0.63
N ASP A 88 21.28 18.36 -0.61
CA ASP A 88 21.35 19.79 -0.91
C ASP A 88 20.00 20.48 -0.62
N LEU A 89 18.91 19.70 -0.57
CA LEU A 89 17.60 20.16 -0.11
C LEU A 89 17.57 20.44 1.40
N PHE A 90 18.48 19.82 2.15
CA PHE A 90 18.61 19.96 3.59
C PHE A 90 19.89 20.74 3.87
N THR A 91 19.87 22.07 3.69
CA THR A 91 20.98 23.04 3.90
C THR A 91 22.30 22.44 4.43
N SER A 92 23.43 22.68 3.76
CA SER A 92 24.73 22.05 4.10
C SER A 92 25.13 22.11 5.58
N ALA A 93 24.77 23.20 6.27
CA ALA A 93 24.95 23.35 7.72
C ALA A 93 23.98 22.49 8.56
N GLY A 94 22.70 22.37 8.16
CA GLY A 94 21.68 21.58 8.83
C GLY A 94 22.00 20.08 8.78
N TRP A 95 22.31 19.53 7.60
CA TRP A 95 22.69 18.12 7.49
C TRP A 95 24.04 17.80 8.15
N GLY A 96 25.00 18.73 8.07
CA GLY A 96 26.26 18.62 8.80
C GLY A 96 26.03 18.45 10.32
N GLU A 97 25.05 19.13 10.89
CA GLU A 97 24.68 18.99 12.30
C GLU A 97 23.85 17.73 12.60
N ILE A 98 22.93 17.33 11.72
CA ILE A 98 22.19 16.06 11.83
C ILE A 98 23.18 14.89 11.82
N SER A 99 24.12 14.87 10.87
CA SER A 99 25.12 13.80 10.75
C SER A 99 26.11 13.77 11.92
N LYS A 100 26.45 14.92 12.51
CA LYS A 100 27.22 14.98 13.76
C LYS A 100 26.39 14.46 14.93
N LEU A 101 25.11 14.79 15.05
CA LEU A 101 24.24 14.31 16.13
C LEU A 101 24.10 12.78 16.07
N ILE A 102 23.84 12.24 14.87
CA ILE A 102 23.77 10.79 14.61
C ILE A 102 25.10 10.12 14.95
N ARG A 103 26.25 10.70 14.58
CA ARG A 103 27.59 10.15 14.90
C ARG A 103 27.99 10.30 16.37
N THR A 104 27.62 11.40 17.03
CA THR A 104 27.96 11.65 18.44
C THR A 104 27.18 10.73 19.38
N LYS A 105 25.99 10.29 18.95
CA LYS A 105 25.18 9.26 19.62
C LYS A 105 25.95 7.94 19.83
N PHE A 106 26.81 7.53 18.89
CA PHE A 106 27.64 6.34 19.04
C PHE A 106 28.57 6.43 20.26
N ARG A 107 29.23 7.59 20.46
CA ARG A 107 30.14 7.77 21.62
C ARG A 107 29.41 7.80 22.96
N ILE A 108 28.22 8.41 23.03
CA ILE A 108 27.43 8.45 24.26
C ILE A 108 26.82 7.08 24.58
N MET A 109 26.34 6.34 23.56
CA MET A 109 25.83 4.98 23.75
C MET A 109 26.92 3.97 24.11
N GLU A 110 28.13 4.09 23.56
CA GLU A 110 29.27 3.25 23.95
C GLU A 110 29.67 3.49 25.42
N LEU A 111 29.64 4.75 25.85
CA LEU A 111 29.85 5.13 27.25
C LEU A 111 28.71 4.65 28.16
N ALA A 112 27.45 4.76 27.70
CA ALA A 112 26.29 4.30 28.45
C ALA A 112 26.21 2.77 28.54
N ALA A 113 26.58 2.05 27.48
CA ALA A 113 26.60 0.59 27.45
C ALA A 113 27.73 0.00 28.33
N THR A 114 28.87 0.69 28.43
CA THR A 114 29.93 0.32 29.39
C THR A 114 29.51 0.58 30.84
N LEU A 115 28.71 1.63 31.09
CA LEU A 115 28.08 1.90 32.39
C LEU A 115 26.96 0.90 32.74
N ASP A 116 26.20 0.44 31.75
CA ASP A 116 25.09 -0.50 31.93
C ASP A 116 25.57 -1.94 32.23
N LYS A 117 26.84 -2.26 31.95
CA LYS A 117 27.46 -3.53 32.38
C LYS A 117 27.87 -3.55 33.86
N GLN A 118 27.81 -2.42 34.57
CA GLN A 118 28.20 -2.33 35.99
C GLN A 118 27.00 -2.57 36.92
N PRO A 119 27.21 -3.16 38.11
CA PRO A 119 26.15 -3.34 39.11
C PRO A 119 25.58 -1.99 39.58
N LYS A 120 24.28 -1.95 39.96
CA LYS A 120 23.52 -0.73 40.29
C LYS A 120 24.27 0.22 41.23
N TRP A 121 24.96 -0.29 42.25
CA TRP A 121 25.71 0.52 43.22
C TRP A 121 26.92 1.25 42.60
N ARG A 122 27.62 0.63 41.63
CA ARG A 122 28.73 1.28 40.91
C ARG A 122 28.26 2.39 39.99
N ARG A 123 27.08 2.23 39.39
CA ARG A 123 26.46 3.30 38.57
C ARG A 123 26.14 4.52 39.42
N TRP A 124 25.53 4.29 40.58
CA TRP A 124 25.26 5.35 41.57
C TRP A 124 26.55 6.01 42.07
N ALA A 125 27.57 5.23 42.40
CA ALA A 125 28.87 5.78 42.81
C ALA A 125 29.48 6.67 41.72
N ILE A 126 29.54 6.21 40.47
CA ILE A 126 30.11 6.99 39.35
C ILE A 126 29.33 8.28 39.11
N CYS A 127 27.99 8.25 39.15
CA CYS A 127 27.17 9.45 38.98
C CYS A 127 27.34 10.43 40.14
N VAL A 128 27.35 9.95 41.40
CA VAL A 128 27.52 10.80 42.58
C VAL A 128 28.92 11.40 42.63
N THR A 129 29.96 10.62 42.32
CA THR A 129 31.34 11.11 42.24
C THR A 129 31.48 12.12 41.09
N GLY A 130 30.88 11.88 39.92
CA GLY A 130 30.89 12.82 38.80
C GLY A 130 30.19 14.14 39.12
N LEU A 131 29.03 14.09 39.80
CA LEU A 131 28.32 15.27 40.29
C LEU A 131 29.09 16.01 41.37
N ALA A 132 29.73 15.30 42.31
CA ALA A 132 30.55 15.90 43.35
C ALA A 132 31.81 16.57 42.80
N VAL A 133 32.46 15.97 41.80
CA VAL A 133 33.61 16.54 41.08
C VAL A 133 33.19 17.76 40.25
N ALA A 134 32.03 17.71 39.59
CA ALA A 134 31.49 18.87 38.88
C ALA A 134 31.13 20.02 39.84
N ALA A 135 30.48 19.71 40.97
CA ALA A 135 30.11 20.70 41.98
C ALA A 135 31.33 21.33 42.67
N SER A 136 32.35 20.54 43.01
CA SER A 136 33.60 21.05 43.59
C SER A 136 34.42 21.86 42.58
N ALA A 137 34.45 21.44 41.31
CA ALA A 137 35.06 22.21 40.23
C ALA A 137 34.34 23.55 39.97
N ILE A 138 33.03 23.64 40.21
CA ILE A 138 32.24 24.88 40.13
C ILE A 138 32.45 25.77 41.38
N TRP A 139 32.71 25.18 42.55
CA TRP A 139 32.90 25.91 43.81
C TRP A 139 34.31 26.48 43.97
N MET A 140 35.33 25.81 43.44
CA MET A 140 36.74 26.25 43.43
C MET A 140 37.09 27.10 42.19
N ALA A 141 36.10 27.41 41.38
CA ALA A 141 36.25 27.94 40.04
C ALA A 141 36.41 29.48 40.09
N PRO A 142 37.50 30.07 39.56
CA PRO A 142 37.63 31.52 39.47
C PRO A 142 36.48 32.12 38.63
N PRO A 143 36.10 33.41 38.79
CA PRO A 143 34.93 34.00 38.12
C PRO A 143 34.84 33.77 36.60
N THR A 144 35.98 33.59 35.93
CA THR A 144 36.10 33.23 34.50
C THR A 144 35.49 31.88 34.14
N SER A 145 35.49 30.92 35.06
CA SER A 145 34.92 29.59 34.86
C SER A 145 33.40 29.51 35.10
N LEU A 146 32.85 30.38 35.95
CA LEU A 146 31.40 30.61 36.03
C LEU A 146 30.89 31.21 34.72
N PHE A 147 31.62 32.15 34.14
CA PHE A 147 31.32 32.69 32.80
C PHE A 147 31.40 31.60 31.72
N ALA A 148 32.44 30.76 31.73
CA ALA A 148 32.55 29.63 30.81
C ALA A 148 31.39 28.62 30.96
N LEU A 149 30.94 28.37 32.19
CA LEU A 149 29.78 27.53 32.47
C LEU A 149 28.49 28.15 31.93
N ILE A 150 28.27 29.46 32.13
CA ILE A 150 27.11 30.17 31.57
C ILE A 150 27.14 30.13 30.04
N VAL A 151 28.31 30.35 29.42
CA VAL A 151 28.48 30.23 27.97
C VAL A 151 28.19 28.81 27.50
N ALA A 152 28.65 27.79 28.22
CA ALA A 152 28.36 26.39 27.92
C ALA A 152 26.87 26.06 28.06
N VAL A 153 26.21 26.52 29.13
CA VAL A 153 24.77 26.34 29.35
C VAL A 153 23.95 27.07 28.29
N CYS A 154 24.30 28.31 27.94
CA CYS A 154 23.67 29.06 26.85
C CYS A 154 23.90 28.38 25.50
N TYR A 155 25.10 27.83 25.26
CA TYR A 155 25.42 27.06 24.06
C TYR A 155 24.58 25.77 24.01
N ILE A 156 24.52 24.98 25.09
CA ILE A 156 23.69 23.78 25.20
C ILE A 156 22.21 24.14 25.04
N GLY A 157 21.73 25.20 25.70
CA GLY A 157 20.36 25.69 25.58
C GLY A 157 20.02 26.09 24.14
N ARG A 158 20.91 26.80 23.45
CA ARG A 158 20.75 27.14 22.03
C ARG A 158 20.75 25.90 21.13
N ARG A 159 21.57 24.88 21.45
CA ARG A 159 21.59 23.59 20.74
C ARG A 159 20.29 22.81 20.95
N LEU A 160 19.81 22.71 22.19
CA LEU A 160 18.54 22.07 22.54
C LEU A 160 17.35 22.79 21.89
N HIS A 161 17.35 24.12 21.90
CA HIS A 161 16.32 24.93 21.23
C HIS A 161 16.28 24.71 19.72
N ARG A 162 17.44 24.55 19.07
CA ARG A 162 17.51 24.18 17.66
C ARG A 162 16.95 22.78 17.40
N ILE A 163 17.31 21.79 18.21
CA ILE A 163 16.75 20.42 18.09
C ILE A 163 15.23 20.44 18.28
N TYR A 164 14.73 21.23 19.23
CA TYR A 164 13.30 21.38 19.47
C TYR A 164 12.57 22.06 18.31
N LYS A 165 13.17 23.10 17.71
CA LYS A 165 12.58 23.80 16.55
C LYS A 165 12.64 22.99 15.26
N GLY A 166 13.63 22.12 15.10
CA GLY A 166 13.93 21.37 13.87
C GLY A 166 15.32 21.74 13.33
N LEU A 167 16.03 20.76 12.78
CA LEU A 167 17.43 20.90 12.34
C LEU A 167 17.56 21.35 10.88
N ALA A 168 16.54 21.12 10.06
CA ALA A 168 16.50 21.52 8.66
C ALA A 168 15.13 22.15 8.30
N PRO A 169 15.12 23.29 7.57
CA PRO A 169 13.89 23.86 7.03
C PRO A 169 13.37 23.01 5.86
N LEU A 170 12.06 23.03 5.64
CA LEU A 170 11.39 22.34 4.51
C LEU A 170 11.15 23.25 3.30
N THR A 171 11.58 24.51 3.38
CA THR A 171 11.35 25.52 2.34
C THR A 171 11.92 25.12 0.98
N GLU A 172 13.12 24.54 0.95
CA GLU A 172 13.77 24.10 -0.28
C GLU A 172 13.03 22.91 -0.91
N VAL A 173 12.60 21.93 -0.10
CA VAL A 173 11.82 20.79 -0.58
C VAL A 173 10.49 21.28 -1.18
N ARG A 174 9.76 22.13 -0.46
CA ARG A 174 8.51 22.74 -0.94
C ARG A 174 8.72 23.48 -2.26
N THR A 175 9.76 24.31 -2.35
CA THR A 175 10.06 25.10 -3.55
C THR A 175 10.31 24.21 -4.76
N VAL A 176 11.08 23.12 -4.58
CA VAL A 176 11.36 22.19 -5.67
C VAL A 176 10.11 21.43 -6.12
N ILE A 177 9.27 21.00 -5.19
CA ILE A 177 8.01 20.32 -5.55
C ILE A 177 7.08 21.28 -6.27
N ASP A 178 6.91 22.50 -5.77
CA ASP A 178 6.06 23.51 -6.43
C ASP A 178 6.55 23.85 -7.83
N ALA A 179 7.87 23.99 -8.01
CA ALA A 179 8.49 24.23 -9.31
C ALA A 179 8.29 23.05 -10.27
N ALA A 180 8.40 21.81 -9.80
CA ALA A 180 8.16 20.61 -10.61
C ALA A 180 6.69 20.54 -11.07
N LEU A 181 5.74 20.78 -10.16
CA LEU A 181 4.31 20.80 -10.49
C LEU A 181 3.99 21.92 -11.49
N SER A 182 4.60 23.09 -11.31
CA SER A 182 4.41 24.25 -12.19
C SER A 182 4.96 24.01 -13.61
N GLU A 183 6.08 23.29 -13.74
CA GLU A 183 6.71 22.95 -15.02
C GLU A 183 5.77 22.10 -15.89
N THR A 184 5.18 21.04 -15.33
CA THR A 184 4.39 20.08 -16.11
C THR A 184 2.95 20.49 -16.35
N LEU A 185 2.34 21.21 -15.41
CA LEU A 185 0.94 21.63 -15.54
C LEU A 185 0.76 22.90 -16.38
N GLY A 186 1.86 23.50 -16.86
CA GLY A 186 1.82 24.64 -17.81
C GLY A 186 1.21 25.92 -17.24
N ALA A 187 0.97 25.97 -15.93
CA ALA A 187 0.22 27.05 -15.30
C ALA A 187 1.06 28.32 -15.08
N GLY A 188 2.41 28.21 -15.06
CA GLY A 188 3.30 29.32 -14.64
C GLY A 188 2.96 29.87 -13.24
N LYS A 189 2.13 29.14 -12.49
CA LYS A 189 1.47 29.55 -11.27
C LYS A 189 2.27 29.01 -10.11
N ILE A 190 2.75 29.92 -9.27
CA ILE A 190 3.39 29.58 -7.99
C ILE A 190 2.29 29.09 -7.04
N ASN A 191 2.55 28.04 -6.28
CA ASN A 191 1.61 27.37 -5.37
C ASN A 191 0.47 26.64 -6.10
N VAL A 192 0.83 25.61 -6.86
CA VAL A 192 -0.15 24.73 -7.51
C VAL A 192 -1.01 24.03 -6.46
N THR A 193 -2.33 24.21 -6.53
CA THR A 193 -3.30 23.59 -5.60
C THR A 193 -3.88 22.27 -6.13
N PHE A 194 -4.61 21.54 -5.29
CA PHE A 194 -5.35 20.35 -5.72
C PHE A 194 -6.39 20.67 -6.81
N ALA A 195 -7.07 21.81 -6.71
CA ALA A 195 -7.99 22.28 -7.75
C ALA A 195 -7.26 22.61 -9.07
N ASP A 196 -6.07 23.21 -9.00
CA ASP A 196 -5.28 23.49 -10.21
C ASP A 196 -4.82 22.20 -10.90
N LEU A 197 -4.43 21.19 -10.12
CA LEU A 197 -4.03 19.89 -10.62
C LEU A 197 -5.17 19.23 -11.41
N ASP A 198 -6.38 19.21 -10.86
CA ASP A 198 -7.57 18.66 -11.52
C ASP A 198 -7.91 19.44 -12.81
N ALA A 199 -7.94 20.77 -12.73
CA ALA A 199 -8.20 21.64 -13.88
C ALA A 199 -7.20 21.48 -15.02
N SER A 200 -5.95 21.10 -14.71
CA SER A 200 -4.88 20.86 -15.67
C SER A 200 -4.86 19.42 -16.21
N GLY A 201 -5.83 18.60 -15.81
CA GLY A 201 -5.92 17.19 -16.17
C GLY A 201 -4.85 16.31 -15.51
N GLY A 202 -4.37 16.71 -14.33
CA GLY A 202 -3.57 15.85 -13.46
C GLY A 202 -4.37 14.65 -12.94
N LEU A 203 -3.69 13.72 -12.29
CA LEU A 203 -4.35 12.55 -11.71
C LEU A 203 -4.88 12.89 -10.31
N PRO A 204 -5.98 12.25 -9.86
CA PRO A 204 -6.43 12.34 -8.47
C PRO A 204 -5.30 12.04 -7.48
N LEU A 205 -5.08 12.95 -6.54
CA LEU A 205 -3.99 12.89 -5.57
C LEU A 205 -4.51 12.92 -4.14
N LYS A 206 -4.05 11.97 -3.31
CA LYS A 206 -4.39 11.88 -1.89
C LYS A 206 -3.15 11.80 -1.01
N LEU A 207 -2.91 12.81 -0.17
CA LEU A 207 -1.74 12.88 0.70
C LEU A 207 -2.14 12.80 2.17
N VAL A 208 -1.39 12.03 2.96
CA VAL A 208 -1.67 11.86 4.39
C VAL A 208 -0.65 12.60 5.24
N ALA A 209 -1.12 13.33 6.24
CA ALA A 209 -0.30 13.94 7.27
C ALA A 209 -0.94 13.76 8.66
N THR A 210 -0.13 13.92 9.71
CA THR A 210 -0.62 13.88 11.10
C THR A 210 -0.91 15.31 11.55
N ASN A 211 -2.15 15.67 11.80
CA ASN A 211 -2.53 17.01 12.29
C ASN A 211 -2.36 17.09 13.81
N LEU A 212 -1.43 17.93 14.27
CA LEU A 212 -1.16 18.15 15.69
C LEU A 212 -2.15 19.11 16.35
N THR A 213 -2.71 20.04 15.59
CA THR A 213 -3.65 21.03 16.11
C THR A 213 -4.98 20.38 16.47
N ASP A 214 -5.49 19.54 15.57
CA ASP A 214 -6.76 18.84 15.73
C ASP A 214 -6.59 17.42 16.30
N GLN A 215 -5.34 16.96 16.50
CA GLN A 215 -4.99 15.62 17.00
C GLN A 215 -5.60 14.47 16.18
N THR A 216 -5.64 14.63 14.87
CA THR A 216 -6.30 13.73 13.92
C THR A 216 -5.41 13.45 12.71
N LEU A 217 -5.80 12.46 11.89
CA LEU A 217 -5.22 12.28 10.57
C LEU A 217 -5.81 13.35 9.62
N GLU A 218 -4.95 13.99 8.84
CA GLU A 218 -5.36 14.86 7.76
C GLU A 218 -5.17 14.15 6.42
N LEU A 219 -6.23 14.13 5.62
CA LEU A 219 -6.21 13.68 4.24
C LEU A 219 -6.32 14.91 3.34
N PHE A 220 -5.24 15.26 2.66
CA PHE A 220 -5.25 16.30 1.63
C PHE A 220 -5.64 15.71 0.28
N SER A 221 -6.74 16.18 -0.27
CA SER A 221 -7.21 15.83 -1.61
C SER A 221 -8.07 16.95 -2.19
N LEU A 222 -8.50 16.77 -3.44
CA LEU A 222 -9.42 17.69 -4.11
C LEU A 222 -10.74 17.85 -3.34
N GLU A 223 -11.25 16.76 -2.78
CA GLU A 223 -12.55 16.71 -2.10
C GLU A 223 -12.51 17.36 -0.72
N THR A 224 -11.35 17.37 -0.05
CA THR A 224 -11.23 17.88 1.33
C THR A 224 -10.61 19.26 1.39
N THR A 225 -9.61 19.53 0.55
CA THR A 225 -8.70 20.68 0.64
C THR A 225 -8.28 21.21 -0.75
N PRO A 226 -9.25 21.57 -1.62
CA PRO A 226 -8.99 21.95 -3.02
C PRO A 226 -8.04 23.15 -3.17
N ASP A 227 -8.09 24.09 -2.23
CA ASP A 227 -7.34 25.36 -2.26
C ASP A 227 -5.92 25.24 -1.66
N VAL A 228 -5.57 24.09 -1.07
CA VAL A 228 -4.25 23.88 -0.46
C VAL A 228 -3.21 23.63 -1.54
N ALA A 229 -2.06 24.30 -1.46
CA ALA A 229 -0.95 24.04 -2.36
C ALA A 229 -0.40 22.62 -2.11
N ILE A 230 -0.23 21.84 -3.18
CA ILE A 230 0.24 20.45 -3.08
C ILE A 230 1.63 20.41 -2.44
N ALA A 231 2.50 21.36 -2.76
CA ALA A 231 3.82 21.47 -2.14
C ALA A 231 3.76 21.69 -0.62
N ASP A 232 2.75 22.40 -0.11
CA ASP A 232 2.51 22.57 1.33
C ASP A 232 2.00 21.29 1.98
N ALA A 233 1.12 20.55 1.30
CA ALA A 233 0.63 19.25 1.75
C ALA A 233 1.77 18.20 1.79
N VAL A 234 2.66 18.19 0.79
CA VAL A 234 3.87 17.35 0.79
C VAL A 234 4.78 17.72 1.95
N ALA A 235 5.05 19.02 2.16
CA ALA A 235 5.87 19.49 3.29
C ALA A 235 5.27 19.11 4.65
N ALA A 236 3.95 19.17 4.80
CA ALA A 236 3.25 18.68 5.98
C ALA A 236 3.44 17.16 6.19
N SER A 237 3.38 16.38 5.10
CA SER A 237 3.47 14.92 5.13
C SER A 237 4.88 14.37 5.42
N ILE A 238 5.94 15.11 5.12
CA ILE A 238 7.36 14.67 5.29
C ILE A 238 8.01 15.16 6.60
N ARG A 239 7.25 15.80 7.49
CA ARG A 239 7.80 16.44 8.68
C ARG A 239 8.13 15.44 9.79
N LEU A 240 9.27 14.77 9.66
CA LEU A 240 9.86 13.92 10.69
C LEU A 240 10.18 14.70 11.98
N PRO A 241 9.73 14.21 13.15
CA PRO A 241 10.02 14.83 14.44
C PRO A 241 11.52 15.08 14.67
N PHE A 242 11.87 16.25 15.21
CA PHE A 242 13.25 16.69 15.52
C PHE A 242 14.19 16.91 14.33
N ILE A 243 13.88 16.37 13.16
CA ILE A 243 14.65 16.56 11.93
C ILE A 243 14.21 17.84 11.22
N PHE A 244 12.90 17.99 10.99
CA PHE A 244 12.35 19.11 10.22
C PHE A 244 11.66 20.15 11.08
N GLU A 245 11.77 21.41 10.64
CA GLU A 245 11.12 22.54 11.31
C GLU A 245 9.58 22.43 11.33
N GLN A 246 8.96 23.20 12.23
CA GLN A 246 7.51 23.25 12.29
C GLN A 246 6.92 23.78 10.98
N TRP A 247 6.05 23.00 10.35
CA TRP A 247 5.32 23.41 9.16
C TRP A 247 3.87 23.71 9.52
N THR A 248 3.45 24.94 9.23
CA THR A 248 2.07 25.38 9.45
C THR A 248 1.43 25.75 8.13
N VAL A 249 0.28 25.14 7.84
CA VAL A 249 -0.46 25.38 6.61
C VAL A 249 -1.79 26.04 6.96
N PRO A 250 -2.15 27.17 6.32
CA PRO A 250 -3.50 27.71 6.39
C PRO A 250 -4.42 26.77 5.60
N ILE A 251 -5.36 26.12 6.29
CA ILE A 251 -6.28 25.17 5.68
C ILE A 251 -7.70 25.67 5.88
N LYS A 252 -8.44 25.72 4.78
CA LYS A 252 -9.89 25.81 4.76
C LYS A 252 -10.42 24.48 4.21
N ARG A 253 -10.98 23.64 5.09
CA ARG A 253 -11.66 22.42 4.63
C ARG A 253 -12.97 22.80 3.95
N VAL A 254 -13.48 21.93 3.06
CA VAL A 254 -14.76 22.18 2.37
C VAL A 254 -15.92 22.45 3.34
N HIS A 255 -15.92 21.84 4.52
CA HIS A 255 -16.94 22.04 5.56
C HIS A 255 -16.66 23.22 6.51
N GLU A 256 -15.60 23.99 6.28
CA GLU A 256 -15.18 25.09 7.16
C GLU A 256 -15.40 26.46 6.50
N ASN A 257 -15.97 27.40 7.28
CA ASN A 257 -16.26 28.75 6.81
C ASN A 257 -15.01 29.63 6.71
N ALA A 258 -13.95 29.32 7.46
CA ALA A 258 -12.73 30.12 7.55
C ALA A 258 -11.48 29.24 7.52
N SER A 259 -10.39 29.79 6.97
CA SER A 259 -9.08 29.16 7.01
C SER A 259 -8.48 29.25 8.40
N ALA A 260 -7.92 28.14 8.90
CA ALA A 260 -7.20 28.08 10.17
C ALA A 260 -5.77 27.56 9.95
N ASN A 261 -4.82 28.14 10.69
CA ASN A 261 -3.43 27.68 10.69
C ASN A 261 -3.32 26.39 11.49
N ARG A 262 -2.96 25.30 10.81
CA ARG A 262 -2.79 23.98 11.41
C ARG A 262 -1.34 23.55 11.35
N SER A 263 -0.92 22.79 12.36
CA SER A 263 0.43 22.27 12.48
C SER A 263 0.44 20.77 12.24
N PHE A 264 1.46 20.28 11.53
CA PHE A 264 1.50 18.90 11.04
C PHE A 264 2.73 18.14 11.52
N LEU A 265 2.70 16.81 11.54
CA LEU A 265 3.85 15.90 11.55
C LEU A 265 3.74 14.91 10.40
N ASP A 266 4.82 14.17 10.19
CA ASP A 266 4.87 13.07 9.24
C ASP A 266 3.64 12.16 9.37
N GLY A 267 2.99 11.88 8.23
CA GLY A 267 1.78 11.05 8.19
C GLY A 267 2.04 9.60 8.58
N GLY A 268 3.31 9.14 8.48
CA GLY A 268 3.75 7.81 8.87
C GLY A 268 3.59 7.53 10.36
N LEU A 269 3.34 8.55 11.19
CA LEU A 269 3.04 8.37 12.61
C LEU A 269 1.64 7.78 12.87
N VAL A 270 0.68 8.02 11.96
CA VAL A 270 -0.72 7.60 12.14
C VAL A 270 -1.15 6.63 11.03
N SER A 271 -0.80 6.90 9.77
CA SER A 271 -1.13 6.04 8.64
C SER A 271 -0.03 6.07 7.59
N ASN A 272 0.84 5.06 7.63
CA ASN A 272 2.01 5.04 6.76
C ASN A 272 1.73 4.55 5.34
N LEU A 273 0.63 3.82 5.10
CA LEU A 273 0.29 3.26 3.80
C LEU A 273 -1.19 3.59 3.45
N PRO A 274 -1.47 4.62 2.63
CA PRO A 274 -2.81 5.20 2.50
C PRO A 274 -3.71 4.49 1.46
N VAL A 275 -3.77 3.16 1.47
CA VAL A 275 -4.50 2.37 0.45
C VAL A 275 -6.01 2.53 0.60
N TRP A 276 -6.50 2.70 1.83
CA TRP A 276 -7.89 2.99 2.20
C TRP A 276 -8.42 4.29 1.58
N SER A 277 -7.53 5.21 1.18
CA SER A 277 -7.95 6.52 0.67
C SER A 277 -8.78 6.45 -0.61
N PHE A 278 -8.74 5.33 -1.36
CA PHE A 278 -9.53 5.11 -2.57
C PHE A 278 -10.74 4.17 -2.37
N ASP A 279 -11.26 4.03 -1.15
CA ASP A 279 -12.38 3.12 -0.86
C ASP A 279 -13.64 3.49 -1.67
N GLU A 280 -13.97 4.77 -1.79
CA GLU A 280 -15.13 5.25 -2.53
C GLU A 280 -14.96 5.03 -4.04
N GLU A 281 -13.81 5.39 -4.60
CA GLU A 281 -13.52 5.21 -6.02
C GLU A 281 -13.48 3.74 -6.44
N ARG A 282 -13.03 2.84 -5.56
CA ARG A 282 -13.14 1.39 -5.79
C ARG A 282 -14.59 0.89 -5.75
N GLY A 283 -15.44 1.52 -4.94
CA GLY A 283 -16.87 1.25 -4.94
C GLY A 283 -17.53 1.64 -6.27
N LEU A 284 -17.04 2.70 -6.91
CA LEU A 284 -17.50 3.18 -8.23
C LEU A 284 -16.91 2.40 -9.40
N ASP A 285 -15.63 1.99 -9.31
CA ASP A 285 -14.94 1.17 -10.31
C ASP A 285 -14.36 -0.12 -9.68
N PRO A 286 -15.17 -1.20 -9.58
CA PRO A 286 -14.72 -2.49 -9.04
C PRO A 286 -13.69 -3.21 -9.93
N SER A 287 -13.50 -2.74 -11.17
CA SER A 287 -12.53 -3.33 -12.10
C SER A 287 -11.10 -2.84 -11.85
N ALA A 288 -10.96 -1.68 -11.20
CA ALA A 288 -9.68 -1.08 -10.89
C ALA A 288 -8.93 -1.88 -9.81
N VAL A 289 -7.63 -2.04 -9.99
CA VAL A 289 -6.76 -2.71 -9.03
C VAL A 289 -5.99 -1.67 -8.21
N THR A 290 -5.85 -1.87 -6.91
CA THR A 290 -4.94 -1.03 -6.13
C THR A 290 -3.58 -1.70 -5.99
N ILE A 291 -2.51 -0.99 -6.35
CA ILE A 291 -1.13 -1.42 -6.15
C ILE A 291 -0.56 -0.66 -4.96
N ALA A 292 -0.20 -1.38 -3.90
CA ALA A 292 0.38 -0.82 -2.69
C ALA A 292 1.88 -1.10 -2.63
N PHE A 293 2.69 -0.04 -2.66
CA PHE A 293 4.15 -0.11 -2.55
C PHE A 293 4.59 0.03 -1.09
N GLY A 294 4.97 -1.10 -0.49
CA GLY A 294 5.51 -1.14 0.86
C GLY A 294 7.03 -1.13 0.87
N LEU A 295 7.64 -0.43 1.82
CA LEU A 295 9.09 -0.40 2.01
C LEU A 295 9.48 -1.38 3.11
N LYS A 296 10.23 -2.43 2.77
CA LYS A 296 10.70 -3.37 3.79
C LYS A 296 11.79 -2.73 4.67
N PRO A 297 11.79 -3.02 5.99
CA PRO A 297 12.94 -2.72 6.82
C PRO A 297 14.17 -3.44 6.27
N SER A 298 15.35 -2.83 6.36
CA SER A 298 16.58 -3.50 5.95
C SER A 298 16.81 -4.70 6.86
N GLN A 299 16.82 -5.91 6.31
CA GLN A 299 17.21 -7.11 7.05
C GLN A 299 18.73 -7.10 7.23
N GLN A 300 19.23 -6.35 8.20
CA GLN A 300 20.62 -6.47 8.64
C GLN A 300 20.78 -7.77 9.43
N SER A 301 21.77 -8.60 9.05
CA SER A 301 22.10 -9.88 9.68
C SER A 301 22.63 -9.75 11.12
N ASN A 302 22.98 -8.53 11.55
CA ASN A 302 23.26 -8.16 12.94
C ASN A 302 22.81 -6.69 13.12
N PRO A 303 21.56 -6.42 13.54
CA PRO A 303 21.12 -5.05 13.76
C PRO A 303 21.83 -4.52 15.00
N GLU A 304 22.60 -3.44 14.84
CA GLU A 304 23.06 -2.68 16.01
C GLU A 304 21.84 -2.14 16.78
N PRO A 305 21.87 -2.13 18.12
CA PRO A 305 20.73 -1.69 18.91
C PRO A 305 20.41 -0.22 18.63
N LYS A 306 19.30 0.05 17.92
CA LYS A 306 18.79 1.41 17.74
C LYS A 306 18.29 1.95 19.09
N HIS A 307 18.53 3.23 19.35
CA HIS A 307 17.95 3.92 20.53
C HIS A 307 16.42 3.80 20.52
N TRP A 308 15.80 3.58 21.68
CA TRP A 308 14.38 3.28 21.81
C TRP A 308 13.46 4.31 21.14
N VAL A 309 13.80 5.62 21.16
CA VAL A 309 13.02 6.66 20.45
C VAL A 309 13.04 6.45 18.94
N LEU A 310 14.20 6.15 18.35
CA LEU A 310 14.27 5.87 16.92
C LEU A 310 13.65 4.53 16.59
N ALA A 311 13.82 3.52 17.45
CA ALA A 311 13.14 2.23 17.29
C ALA A 311 11.62 2.37 17.38
N ALA A 312 11.11 3.27 18.23
CA ALA A 312 9.68 3.58 18.33
C ALA A 312 9.18 4.33 17.09
N ILE A 313 9.92 5.33 16.59
CA ILE A 313 9.61 6.00 15.32
C ILE A 313 9.63 4.98 14.18
N ASP A 314 10.66 4.15 14.09
CA ASP A 314 10.77 3.08 13.09
C ASP A 314 9.62 2.08 13.22
N ALA A 315 9.19 1.72 14.44
CA ALA A 315 8.08 0.78 14.65
C ALA A 315 6.70 1.39 14.34
N VAL A 316 6.50 2.67 14.63
CA VAL A 316 5.26 3.39 14.29
C VAL A 316 5.20 3.60 12.78
N VAL A 317 6.29 4.08 12.16
CA VAL A 317 6.39 4.26 10.70
C VAL A 317 6.30 2.91 10.00
N ALA A 318 7.08 1.90 10.39
CA ALA A 318 6.98 0.55 9.84
C ALA A 318 5.79 -0.26 10.40
N GLY A 319 4.81 0.40 11.04
CA GLY A 319 3.65 -0.22 11.64
C GLY A 319 2.98 -1.21 10.69
N PRO A 320 2.28 -2.25 11.22
CA PRO A 320 1.93 -3.42 10.43
C PRO A 320 1.12 -3.00 9.20
N PRO A 321 1.67 -3.09 7.96
CA PRO A 321 0.95 -2.69 6.75
C PRO A 321 -0.35 -3.48 6.60
N GLN A 322 -0.44 -4.63 7.27
CA GLN A 322 -1.63 -5.48 7.34
C GLN A 322 -2.88 -4.73 7.82
N ILE A 323 -2.77 -3.72 8.69
CA ILE A 323 -3.94 -2.95 9.13
C ILE A 323 -4.47 -2.08 7.99
N HIS A 324 -3.58 -1.44 7.23
CA HIS A 324 -3.93 -0.54 6.14
C HIS A 324 -4.45 -1.24 4.89
N MET A 325 -4.19 -2.55 4.77
CA MET A 325 -4.60 -3.37 3.63
C MET A 325 -5.93 -4.11 3.87
N ARG A 326 -6.48 -4.05 5.09
CA ARG A 326 -7.74 -4.73 5.43
C ARG A 326 -8.92 -4.11 4.69
N GLY A 327 -9.82 -4.97 4.22
CA GLY A 327 -11.08 -4.54 3.62
C GLY A 327 -10.97 -4.06 2.17
N ILE A 328 -9.77 -4.01 1.59
CA ILE A 328 -9.55 -3.49 0.24
C ILE A 328 -9.75 -4.57 -0.79
N ASP A 329 -10.65 -4.32 -1.73
CA ASP A 329 -10.93 -5.23 -2.82
C ASP A 329 -9.92 -5.06 -3.95
N ARG A 330 -9.42 -6.19 -4.47
CA ARG A 330 -8.38 -6.29 -5.52
C ARG A 330 -7.13 -5.44 -5.23
N LEU A 331 -6.39 -5.86 -4.21
CA LEU A 331 -5.11 -5.28 -3.81
C LEU A 331 -3.95 -6.15 -4.29
N VAL A 332 -2.94 -5.53 -4.90
CA VAL A 332 -1.62 -6.13 -5.13
C VAL A 332 -0.60 -5.41 -4.25
N TYR A 333 -0.07 -6.11 -3.25
CA TYR A 333 1.00 -5.58 -2.40
C TYR A 333 2.38 -5.87 -2.99
N VAL A 334 3.18 -4.82 -3.18
CA VAL A 334 4.54 -4.89 -3.71
C VAL A 334 5.53 -4.51 -2.60
N PRO A 335 6.22 -5.48 -1.98
CA PRO A 335 7.26 -5.20 -1.00
C PRO A 335 8.57 -4.80 -1.70
N LEU A 336 8.91 -3.53 -1.66
CA LEU A 336 10.15 -2.98 -2.17
C LEU A 336 11.29 -3.21 -1.17
N ASP A 337 12.32 -3.94 -1.61
CA ASP A 337 13.52 -4.15 -0.81
C ASP A 337 14.46 -2.95 -0.99
N CYS A 338 14.67 -2.19 0.08
CA CYS A 338 15.62 -1.09 0.07
C CYS A 338 16.72 -1.29 1.13
N SER A 339 17.97 -1.27 0.67
CA SER A 339 19.15 -1.45 1.54
C SER A 339 19.52 -0.18 2.32
N LEU A 340 19.08 0.98 1.83
CA LEU A 340 19.33 2.28 2.44
C LEU A 340 18.61 2.41 3.79
N ASP A 341 19.21 3.14 4.72
CA ASP A 341 18.52 3.51 5.96
C ASP A 341 17.61 4.73 5.73
N ILE A 342 16.62 4.96 6.61
CA ILE A 342 15.59 6.02 6.45
C ILE A 342 16.22 7.42 6.33
N LEU A 343 17.37 7.63 6.97
CA LEU A 343 18.09 8.91 6.97
C LEU A 343 19.31 8.92 6.04
N ALA A 344 19.47 7.94 5.14
CA ALA A 344 20.60 7.86 4.20
C ALA A 344 20.43 8.79 2.98
N PHE A 345 20.22 10.08 3.20
CA PHE A 345 20.08 11.09 2.14
C PHE A 345 21.41 11.50 1.49
N ASP A 346 22.53 10.98 1.99
CA ASP A 346 23.90 11.20 1.51
C ASP A 346 24.43 10.04 0.65
N ALA A 347 23.58 9.06 0.32
CA ALA A 347 23.92 7.94 -0.56
C ALA A 347 24.40 8.42 -1.94
N SER A 348 25.27 7.62 -2.58
CA SER A 348 25.79 7.97 -3.91
C SER A 348 24.73 7.79 -4.99
N PHE A 349 24.94 8.43 -6.14
CA PHE A 349 24.07 8.22 -7.30
C PHE A 349 23.99 6.74 -7.72
N ASP A 350 25.12 6.02 -7.62
CA ASP A 350 25.19 4.61 -7.98
C ASP A 350 24.44 3.72 -6.99
N ASP A 351 24.43 4.07 -5.70
CA ASP A 351 23.60 3.40 -4.69
C ASP A 351 22.12 3.61 -5.01
N TYR A 352 21.69 4.86 -5.24
CA TYR A 352 20.31 5.15 -5.64
C TYR A 352 19.89 4.39 -6.90
N ARG A 353 20.76 4.37 -7.93
CA ARG A 353 20.51 3.61 -9.16
C ARG A 353 20.33 2.12 -8.88
N ALA A 354 21.17 1.52 -8.03
CA ALA A 354 21.06 0.11 -7.69
C ALA A 354 19.73 -0.20 -7.00
N GLU A 355 19.27 0.67 -6.10
CA GLU A 355 17.98 0.51 -5.40
C GLU A 355 16.78 0.66 -6.35
N VAL A 356 16.80 1.64 -7.27
CA VAL A 356 15.76 1.81 -8.30
C VAL A 356 15.67 0.57 -9.20
N MET A 357 16.79 0.09 -9.70
CA MET A 357 16.83 -1.09 -10.58
C MET A 357 16.32 -2.35 -9.87
N ARG A 358 16.71 -2.57 -8.61
CA ARG A 358 16.25 -3.71 -7.81
C ARG A 358 14.73 -3.64 -7.60
N ALA A 359 14.22 -2.46 -7.23
CA ALA A 359 12.80 -2.23 -7.03
C ALA A 359 12.00 -2.44 -8.32
N GLN A 360 12.49 -1.96 -9.47
CA GLN A 360 11.85 -2.14 -10.77
C GLN A 360 11.75 -3.62 -11.15
N GLN A 361 12.86 -4.36 -11.12
CA GLN A 361 12.88 -5.78 -11.51
C GLN A 361 11.91 -6.61 -10.67
N LYS A 362 11.93 -6.39 -9.35
CA LYS A 362 11.04 -7.09 -8.42
C LYS A 362 9.58 -6.73 -8.65
N THR A 363 9.29 -5.44 -8.81
CA THR A 363 7.92 -4.95 -9.04
C THR A 363 7.38 -5.51 -10.34
N ARG A 364 8.14 -5.44 -11.43
CA ARG A 364 7.73 -5.95 -12.74
C ARG A 364 7.32 -7.41 -12.64
N LEU A 365 8.14 -8.24 -12.01
CA LEU A 365 7.89 -9.68 -11.89
C LEU A 365 6.63 -10.00 -11.06
N ILE A 366 6.35 -9.19 -10.03
CA ILE A 366 5.12 -9.31 -9.24
C ILE A 366 3.92 -8.85 -10.07
N LEU A 367 3.94 -7.65 -10.63
CA LEU A 367 2.80 -7.08 -11.34
C LEU A 367 2.43 -7.88 -12.59
N ASP A 368 3.41 -8.32 -13.38
CA ASP A 368 3.16 -9.13 -14.58
C ASP A 368 2.48 -10.46 -14.22
N ARG A 369 2.94 -11.09 -13.13
CA ARG A 369 2.33 -12.32 -12.62
C ARG A 369 0.90 -12.09 -12.10
N GLU A 370 0.70 -11.09 -11.26
CA GLU A 370 -0.57 -10.86 -10.54
C GLU A 370 -1.66 -10.24 -11.44
N LEU A 371 -1.28 -9.43 -12.42
CA LEU A 371 -2.22 -8.72 -13.30
C LEU A 371 -2.42 -9.39 -14.66
N THR A 372 -1.41 -10.13 -15.15
CA THR A 372 -1.44 -10.73 -16.49
C THR A 372 -1.50 -12.25 -16.40
N GLU A 373 -0.44 -12.89 -15.89
CA GLU A 373 -0.28 -14.34 -16.01
C GLU A 373 -1.37 -15.12 -15.26
N ILE A 374 -1.59 -14.83 -13.97
CA ILE A 374 -2.54 -15.59 -13.18
C ILE A 374 -3.99 -15.32 -13.62
N PRO A 375 -4.44 -14.07 -13.82
CA PRO A 375 -5.79 -13.83 -14.33
C PRO A 375 -6.05 -14.51 -15.68
N ALA A 376 -5.08 -14.52 -16.59
CA ALA A 376 -5.20 -15.20 -17.89
C ALA A 376 -5.33 -16.72 -17.72
N LEU A 377 -4.45 -17.33 -16.91
CA LEU A 377 -4.49 -18.77 -16.62
C LEU A 377 -5.81 -19.19 -15.97
N VAL A 378 -6.27 -18.44 -14.97
CA VAL A 378 -7.53 -18.71 -14.28
C VAL A 378 -8.71 -18.54 -15.23
N SER A 379 -8.76 -17.45 -15.99
CA SER A 379 -9.87 -17.18 -16.91
C SER A 379 -9.96 -18.21 -18.04
N GLN A 380 -8.83 -18.58 -18.66
CA GLN A 380 -8.78 -19.61 -19.70
C GLN A 380 -9.32 -20.94 -19.18
N ALA A 381 -8.95 -21.29 -17.97
CA ALA A 381 -9.34 -22.55 -17.39
C ALA A 381 -10.81 -22.54 -16.95
N LEU A 382 -11.28 -21.47 -16.32
CA LEU A 382 -12.71 -21.30 -16.01
C LEU A 382 -13.54 -21.36 -17.30
N GLU A 383 -13.07 -20.80 -18.41
CA GLU A 383 -13.70 -20.88 -19.72
C GLU A 383 -13.76 -22.32 -20.28
N GLN A 384 -12.69 -23.09 -20.12
CA GLN A 384 -12.68 -24.52 -20.48
C GLN A 384 -13.72 -25.30 -19.66
N MET A 385 -13.74 -25.10 -18.35
CA MET A 385 -14.72 -25.73 -17.46
C MET A 385 -16.16 -25.34 -17.85
N ARG A 386 -16.38 -24.06 -18.15
CA ARG A 386 -17.67 -23.52 -18.59
C ARG A 386 -18.14 -24.17 -19.89
N THR A 387 -17.23 -24.38 -20.83
CA THR A 387 -17.50 -25.06 -22.10
C THR A 387 -17.85 -26.53 -21.88
N SER A 388 -17.12 -27.25 -21.03
CA SER A 388 -17.43 -28.64 -20.70
C SER A 388 -18.81 -28.78 -20.04
N ILE A 389 -19.12 -27.94 -19.05
CA ILE A 389 -20.44 -27.92 -18.39
C ILE A 389 -21.56 -27.62 -19.40
N TRP A 390 -21.33 -26.68 -20.31
CA TRP A 390 -22.30 -26.37 -21.36
C TRP A 390 -22.55 -27.54 -22.30
N ASN A 391 -21.51 -28.23 -22.76
CA ASN A 391 -21.64 -29.36 -23.67
C ASN A 391 -22.45 -30.51 -23.04
N ASP A 392 -22.27 -30.74 -21.75
CA ASP A 392 -23.05 -31.74 -21.02
C ASP A 392 -24.51 -31.32 -20.87
N LEU A 393 -24.75 -30.06 -20.50
CA LEU A 393 -26.10 -29.47 -20.41
C LEU A 393 -26.84 -29.53 -21.75
N HIS A 394 -26.14 -29.20 -22.84
CA HIS A 394 -26.66 -29.26 -24.20
C HIS A 394 -27.07 -30.70 -24.57
N THR A 395 -26.21 -31.67 -24.29
CA THR A 395 -26.46 -33.09 -24.58
C THR A 395 -27.66 -33.64 -23.79
N MET A 396 -27.83 -33.22 -22.53
CA MET A 396 -28.90 -33.72 -21.66
C MET A 396 -30.25 -33.04 -21.90
N ASN A 397 -30.28 -31.74 -22.21
CA ASN A 397 -31.53 -30.97 -22.34
C ASN A 397 -31.94 -30.61 -23.78
N GLY A 398 -31.09 -30.88 -24.78
CA GLY A 398 -31.36 -30.52 -26.18
C GLY A 398 -31.44 -29.00 -26.43
N TRP A 399 -30.76 -28.19 -25.61
CA TRP A 399 -30.72 -26.72 -25.76
C TRP A 399 -30.09 -26.32 -27.09
N GLY A 400 -30.45 -25.16 -27.67
CA GLY A 400 -29.78 -24.66 -28.88
C GLY A 400 -28.34 -24.20 -28.63
N GLU A 401 -27.62 -23.79 -29.68
CA GLU A 401 -26.37 -23.05 -29.47
C GLU A 401 -26.64 -21.78 -28.65
N PRO A 402 -25.72 -21.40 -27.75
CA PRO A 402 -25.90 -20.25 -26.88
C PRO A 402 -25.93 -18.97 -27.71
N GLY A 403 -27.13 -18.44 -27.97
CA GLY A 403 -27.31 -17.08 -28.49
C GLY A 403 -26.76 -16.04 -27.50
N ASN A 404 -26.44 -14.84 -28.01
CA ASN A 404 -25.88 -13.67 -27.30
C ASN A 404 -26.17 -13.60 -25.77
N GLY A 405 -25.36 -14.27 -24.95
CA GLY A 405 -25.15 -13.89 -23.54
C GLY A 405 -25.71 -14.79 -22.42
N THR A 406 -26.31 -15.94 -22.69
CA THR A 406 -26.85 -16.81 -21.61
C THR A 406 -26.02 -18.08 -21.42
N TRP A 407 -24.76 -17.91 -21.05
CA TRP A 407 -23.90 -19.03 -20.66
C TRP A 407 -23.91 -19.20 -19.13
N PRO A 408 -23.69 -20.42 -18.60
CA PRO A 408 -23.48 -20.63 -17.17
C PRO A 408 -22.36 -19.73 -16.66
N ARG A 409 -22.56 -19.14 -15.48
CA ARG A 409 -21.52 -18.42 -14.76
C ARG A 409 -20.71 -19.41 -13.92
N ILE A 410 -19.40 -19.21 -13.91
CA ILE A 410 -18.49 -19.85 -12.97
C ILE A 410 -17.74 -18.76 -12.24
N ALA A 411 -17.81 -18.75 -10.92
CA ALA A 411 -17.16 -17.79 -10.05
C ALA A 411 -16.33 -18.49 -8.96
N LEU A 412 -15.23 -17.89 -8.55
CA LEU A 412 -14.37 -18.38 -7.47
C LEU A 412 -14.47 -17.44 -6.27
N ALA A 413 -15.07 -17.93 -5.19
CA ALA A 413 -15.09 -17.26 -3.91
C ALA A 413 -13.92 -17.73 -3.04
N VAL A 414 -13.17 -16.79 -2.46
CA VAL A 414 -12.00 -17.06 -1.61
C VAL A 414 -12.17 -16.35 -0.27
N GLN A 415 -11.89 -17.04 0.83
CA GLN A 415 -11.76 -16.39 2.14
C GLN A 415 -10.38 -15.75 2.26
N ARG A 416 -10.32 -14.42 2.40
CA ARG A 416 -9.04 -13.71 2.52
C ARG A 416 -8.42 -13.92 3.92
N PRO A 417 -7.08 -13.90 4.07
CA PRO A 417 -6.35 -13.92 5.35
C PRO A 417 -6.67 -12.71 6.26
N GLY A 418 -7.86 -12.70 6.85
CA GLY A 418 -8.37 -11.58 7.64
C GLY A 418 -9.90 -11.56 7.70
N ASP A 419 -10.55 -12.12 6.67
CA ASP A 419 -12.00 -12.26 6.64
C ASP A 419 -12.42 -13.41 7.56
N ARG A 420 -13.23 -13.10 8.56
CA ARG A 420 -13.74 -14.10 9.52
C ARG A 420 -15.17 -14.54 9.24
N LEU A 421 -15.93 -13.73 8.50
CA LEU A 421 -17.37 -13.87 8.34
C LEU A 421 -17.79 -13.85 6.86
N SER A 422 -16.86 -13.71 5.93
CA SER A 422 -17.17 -13.58 4.50
C SER A 422 -16.14 -14.25 3.60
N MET A 423 -16.56 -14.52 2.37
CA MET A 423 -15.73 -14.85 1.22
C MET A 423 -15.86 -13.74 0.17
N THR A 424 -14.84 -13.58 -0.66
CA THR A 424 -14.85 -12.63 -1.78
C THR A 424 -14.78 -13.38 -3.11
N VAL A 425 -15.67 -13.10 -4.05
CA VAL A 425 -15.57 -13.52 -5.45
C VAL A 425 -14.38 -12.79 -6.07
N VAL A 426 -13.37 -13.54 -6.52
CA VAL A 426 -12.12 -12.99 -7.08
C VAL A 426 -12.07 -13.14 -8.59
N TYR A 427 -12.59 -14.26 -9.11
CA TYR A 427 -12.61 -14.54 -10.54
C TYR A 427 -14.02 -14.98 -10.94
N GLN A 428 -14.45 -14.56 -12.12
CA GLN A 428 -15.73 -14.98 -12.69
C GLN A 428 -15.67 -14.98 -14.21
N VAL A 429 -16.38 -15.92 -14.83
CA VAL A 429 -16.57 -16.03 -16.27
C VAL A 429 -18.03 -16.42 -16.53
N GLY A 430 -18.64 -15.91 -17.61
CA GLY A 430 -20.03 -16.22 -17.97
C GLY A 430 -21.03 -15.13 -17.57
N HIS A 431 -22.19 -15.51 -17.04
CA HIS A 431 -23.36 -14.62 -16.90
C HIS A 431 -23.04 -13.29 -16.19
N ARG A 432 -23.41 -12.17 -16.84
CA ARG A 432 -23.13 -10.81 -16.36
C ARG A 432 -24.12 -10.45 -15.25
N PRO A 433 -23.69 -10.32 -13.98
CA PRO A 433 -24.60 -9.92 -12.92
C PRO A 433 -25.09 -8.48 -13.11
N THR A 434 -26.30 -8.19 -12.66
CA THR A 434 -26.81 -6.82 -12.45
C THR A 434 -26.17 -6.11 -11.25
N THR A 435 -25.47 -6.85 -10.39
CA THR A 435 -24.94 -6.36 -9.10
C THR A 435 -23.44 -6.60 -8.94
N ASN A 436 -22.70 -5.53 -8.62
CA ASN A 436 -21.24 -5.51 -8.42
C ASN A 436 -20.76 -6.05 -7.06
N ARG A 437 -21.60 -6.75 -6.28
CA ARG A 437 -21.20 -7.22 -4.94
C ARG A 437 -20.25 -8.39 -5.05
N LEU A 438 -19.01 -8.19 -4.60
CA LEU A 438 -17.97 -9.23 -4.62
C LEU A 438 -17.91 -10.04 -3.32
N ARG A 439 -18.73 -9.78 -2.28
CA ARG A 439 -18.64 -10.49 -0.98
C ARG A 439 -19.88 -11.29 -0.62
N ILE A 440 -19.65 -12.48 -0.06
CA ILE A 440 -20.66 -13.46 0.35
C ILE A 440 -20.42 -13.82 1.82
N ALA A 441 -21.45 -13.78 2.66
CA ALA A 441 -21.32 -14.13 4.07
C ALA A 441 -21.11 -15.66 4.28
N LEU A 442 -20.38 -16.05 5.33
CA LEU A 442 -20.11 -17.47 5.63
C LEU A 442 -21.31 -18.23 6.19
N ASP A 443 -22.36 -17.53 6.62
CA ASP A 443 -23.65 -18.11 6.99
C ASP A 443 -24.60 -18.24 5.79
N HIS A 444 -24.16 -17.84 4.58
CA HIS A 444 -24.95 -17.99 3.36
C HIS A 444 -25.32 -19.47 3.14
N PRO A 445 -26.61 -19.78 2.85
CA PRO A 445 -27.12 -21.15 2.85
C PRO A 445 -26.42 -22.08 1.85
N THR A 446 -25.96 -21.55 0.71
CA THR A 446 -25.23 -22.30 -0.31
C THR A 446 -23.70 -22.22 -0.14
N VAL A 447 -23.10 -21.05 -0.39
CA VAL A 447 -21.63 -20.87 -0.32
C VAL A 447 -21.06 -21.12 1.08
N GLY A 448 -21.72 -20.63 2.13
CA GLY A 448 -21.32 -20.80 3.52
C GLY A 448 -21.42 -22.24 4.01
N ALA A 449 -22.49 -22.94 3.62
CA ALA A 449 -22.62 -24.37 3.89
C ALA A 449 -21.52 -25.17 3.17
N ALA A 450 -21.20 -24.83 1.91
CA ALA A 450 -20.09 -25.43 1.17
C ALA A 450 -18.75 -25.24 1.89
N TRP A 451 -18.50 -24.02 2.35
CA TRP A 451 -17.32 -23.68 3.12
C TRP A 451 -17.24 -24.41 4.46
N SER A 452 -18.35 -24.63 5.15
CA SER A 452 -18.35 -25.34 6.44
C SER A 452 -18.03 -26.83 6.30
N GLN A 453 -18.38 -27.44 5.16
CA GLN A 453 -18.10 -28.84 4.85
C GLN A 453 -16.70 -29.08 4.25
N ARG A 454 -15.83 -28.07 4.18
CA ARG A 454 -14.46 -28.15 3.60
C ARG A 454 -13.53 -29.22 4.16
N ILE A 455 -13.83 -29.76 5.34
CA ILE A 455 -13.03 -30.81 6.02
C ILE A 455 -13.50 -32.21 5.60
N SER A 456 -14.71 -32.33 5.07
CA SER A 456 -15.17 -33.55 4.44
C SER A 456 -14.50 -33.69 3.08
N ASP A 457 -13.91 -34.86 2.79
CA ASP A 457 -13.54 -35.23 1.41
C ASP A 457 -14.77 -35.33 0.49
N GLU A 458 -15.97 -35.24 1.08
CA GLU A 458 -17.21 -35.08 0.34
C GLU A 458 -17.52 -33.59 0.11
N PRO A 459 -17.54 -33.13 -1.14
CA PRO A 459 -17.91 -31.77 -1.46
C PRO A 459 -19.40 -31.57 -1.18
N PHE A 460 -19.72 -30.41 -0.61
CA PHE A 460 -21.09 -29.93 -0.59
C PHE A 460 -21.53 -29.65 -2.02
N LEU A 461 -22.73 -30.07 -2.38
CA LEU A 461 -23.38 -29.70 -3.62
C LEU A 461 -24.82 -29.37 -3.28
N ASP A 462 -25.12 -28.09 -3.29
CA ASP A 462 -26.46 -27.57 -3.06
C ASP A 462 -27.05 -27.14 -4.40
N VAL A 463 -27.62 -28.11 -5.11
CA VAL A 463 -28.44 -27.85 -6.30
C VAL A 463 -29.83 -27.44 -5.83
N TYR A 464 -30.02 -26.15 -5.51
CA TYR A 464 -31.38 -25.64 -5.32
C TYR A 464 -32.10 -25.70 -6.68
N LEU A 465 -33.06 -26.61 -6.80
CA LEU A 465 -34.09 -26.53 -7.83
C LEU A 465 -35.41 -26.10 -7.23
N LYS A 466 -36.04 -25.22 -7.99
CA LYS A 466 -37.33 -24.55 -7.74
C LYS A 466 -37.31 -23.60 -6.56
N TYR A 467 -37.15 -22.33 -6.95
CA TYR A 467 -37.67 -21.12 -6.31
C TYR A 467 -38.83 -21.38 -5.35
N ARG A 468 -38.52 -21.57 -4.07
CA ARG A 468 -39.45 -21.33 -2.95
C ARG A 468 -38.66 -20.86 -1.74
N GLY A 469 -38.60 -19.55 -1.58
CA GLY A 469 -38.44 -18.91 -0.27
C GLY A 469 -37.03 -18.89 0.30
N PHE A 470 -36.19 -18.02 -0.25
CA PHE A 470 -35.29 -17.23 0.59
C PHE A 470 -35.61 -15.76 0.32
N GLY A 471 -35.86 -15.00 1.38
CA GLY A 471 -36.36 -13.63 1.30
C GLY A 471 -35.40 -12.71 0.53
N GLU A 472 -36.01 -11.89 -0.34
CA GLU A 472 -35.67 -10.57 -0.91
C GLU A 472 -34.31 -9.87 -0.64
N THR A 473 -33.20 -10.54 -0.31
CA THR A 473 -31.91 -9.89 -0.03
C THR A 473 -30.69 -10.51 -0.70
N ASP A 474 -30.84 -11.60 -1.47
CA ASP A 474 -29.72 -12.31 -2.12
C ASP A 474 -29.49 -11.81 -3.56
N ASP A 475 -29.13 -10.52 -3.69
CA ASP A 475 -28.93 -9.82 -4.97
C ASP A 475 -27.91 -10.49 -5.92
N LEU A 476 -26.99 -11.32 -5.40
CA LEU A 476 -25.90 -11.92 -6.19
C LEU A 476 -26.36 -13.01 -7.18
N PHE A 477 -27.48 -13.67 -6.88
CA PHE A 477 -28.02 -14.83 -7.59
C PHE A 477 -29.47 -14.65 -8.04
N GLY A 478 -30.00 -13.43 -7.96
CA GLY A 478 -31.41 -13.15 -8.23
C GLY A 478 -31.87 -13.50 -9.65
N ASP A 479 -30.93 -13.57 -10.59
CA ASP A 479 -31.10 -13.90 -12.01
C ASP A 479 -30.88 -15.40 -12.33
N SER A 480 -30.44 -16.20 -11.38
CA SER A 480 -30.10 -17.61 -11.60
C SER A 480 -31.25 -18.56 -11.24
N GLN A 481 -31.51 -19.54 -12.12
CA GLN A 481 -32.56 -20.56 -11.94
C GLN A 481 -32.09 -21.76 -11.11
N TRP A 482 -30.78 -22.01 -11.11
CA TRP A 482 -30.11 -23.01 -10.28
C TRP A 482 -28.69 -22.55 -9.99
N ARG A 483 -28.10 -23.09 -8.91
CA ARG A 483 -26.72 -22.86 -8.51
C ARG A 483 -26.12 -24.12 -7.92
N ALA A 484 -24.80 -24.19 -7.92
CA ALA A 484 -23.99 -25.22 -7.29
C ALA A 484 -22.76 -24.55 -6.66
N ALA A 485 -22.43 -24.94 -5.43
CA ALA A 485 -21.23 -24.46 -4.75
C ALA A 485 -20.34 -25.65 -4.40
N VAL A 486 -19.15 -25.71 -5.00
CA VAL A 486 -18.20 -26.82 -4.84
C VAL A 486 -17.05 -26.33 -3.96
N PRO A 487 -16.86 -26.88 -2.75
CA PRO A 487 -15.69 -26.57 -1.95
C PRO A 487 -14.44 -27.20 -2.59
N VAL A 488 -13.40 -26.40 -2.70
CA VAL A 488 -12.08 -26.82 -3.18
C VAL A 488 -11.16 -26.84 -1.97
N SER A 489 -10.72 -28.05 -1.58
CA SER A 489 -9.78 -28.24 -0.49
C SER A 489 -8.37 -27.86 -0.94
N VAL A 490 -7.70 -27.11 -0.08
CA VAL A 490 -6.48 -26.40 -0.42
C VAL A 490 -5.37 -26.91 0.50
N ILE A 491 -4.57 -27.88 0.04
CA ILE A 491 -3.48 -28.48 0.83
C ILE A 491 -2.21 -27.65 0.63
N ASP A 492 -1.67 -27.05 1.69
CA ASP A 492 -0.30 -26.50 1.67
C ASP A 492 0.69 -27.63 2.02
N PRO A 493 1.68 -27.97 1.16
CA PRO A 493 2.73 -28.91 1.54
C PRO A 493 3.70 -28.39 2.62
N LYS A 494 3.66 -27.09 2.97
CA LYS A 494 4.54 -26.45 3.97
C LYS A 494 3.83 -25.94 5.23
N ALA A 495 2.50 -25.87 5.25
CA ALA A 495 1.74 -25.47 6.43
C ALA A 495 1.14 -26.70 7.12
N ASP A 496 0.98 -26.61 8.45
CA ASP A 496 0.29 -27.65 9.23
C ASP A 496 -1.14 -27.85 8.68
N GLU A 497 -1.67 -29.08 8.71
CA GLU A 497 -2.98 -29.44 8.13
C GLU A 497 -4.10 -28.53 8.66
N GLN A 498 -4.03 -28.15 9.94
CA GLN A 498 -4.99 -27.26 10.58
C GLN A 498 -4.92 -25.80 10.08
N ALA A 499 -3.74 -25.32 9.68
CA ALA A 499 -3.57 -23.99 9.10
C ALA A 499 -4.03 -23.95 7.63
N SER A 500 -3.80 -25.04 6.89
CA SER A 500 -4.30 -25.24 5.52
C SER A 500 -5.84 -25.31 5.46
N ALA A 501 -6.47 -25.93 6.47
CA ALA A 501 -7.92 -26.06 6.57
C ALA A 501 -8.67 -24.73 6.79
N ALA A 502 -7.97 -23.63 7.12
CA ALA A 502 -8.59 -22.31 7.32
C ALA A 502 -8.73 -21.48 6.02
N GLN A 503 -8.19 -21.95 4.89
CA GLN A 503 -8.14 -21.22 3.62
C GLN A 503 -8.84 -22.00 2.50
N ALA A 504 -10.17 -22.12 2.57
CA ALA A 504 -10.96 -22.80 1.53
C ALA A 504 -11.37 -21.84 0.39
N VAL A 505 -11.36 -22.38 -0.83
CA VAL A 505 -11.96 -21.75 -2.02
C VAL A 505 -13.29 -22.45 -2.29
N VAL A 506 -14.32 -21.69 -2.65
CA VAL A 506 -15.61 -22.25 -3.09
C VAL A 506 -15.83 -21.82 -4.53
N ALA A 507 -15.90 -22.78 -5.44
CA ALA A 507 -16.32 -22.54 -6.81
C ALA A 507 -17.84 -22.49 -6.86
N ILE A 508 -18.39 -21.50 -7.53
CA ILE A 508 -19.82 -21.25 -7.66
C ILE A 508 -20.16 -21.38 -9.13
N ILE A 509 -21.15 -22.21 -9.45
CA ILE A 509 -21.61 -22.47 -10.81
C ILE A 509 -23.11 -22.20 -10.83
N ASP A 510 -23.58 -21.32 -11.69
CA ASP A 510 -25.00 -20.99 -11.78
C ASP A 510 -25.42 -20.60 -13.19
N SER A 511 -26.72 -20.59 -13.46
CA SER A 511 -27.22 -20.30 -14.80
C SER A 511 -28.63 -19.69 -14.77
N PRO A 512 -28.94 -18.76 -15.68
CA PRO A 512 -30.30 -18.25 -15.87
C PRO A 512 -31.22 -19.26 -16.59
N HIS A 513 -30.68 -20.36 -17.12
CA HIS A 513 -31.48 -21.38 -17.80
C HIS A 513 -32.09 -22.34 -16.79
N ALA A 514 -33.41 -22.48 -16.83
CA ALA A 514 -34.09 -23.51 -16.07
C ALA A 514 -33.72 -24.90 -16.60
N ILE A 515 -33.45 -25.82 -15.69
CA ILE A 515 -33.27 -27.24 -16.01
C ILE A 515 -34.64 -27.91 -15.87
N ASP A 516 -35.14 -28.49 -16.97
CA ASP A 516 -36.38 -29.28 -16.98
C ASP A 516 -36.00 -30.77 -17.08
N MET A 517 -35.49 -31.31 -15.97
CA MET A 517 -35.05 -32.71 -15.85
C MET A 517 -35.84 -33.41 -14.73
N ASN A 518 -36.03 -34.73 -14.87
CA ASN A 518 -36.52 -35.57 -13.78
C ASN A 518 -35.45 -35.69 -12.67
N ASP A 519 -35.87 -35.98 -11.43
CA ASP A 519 -34.97 -36.05 -10.27
C ASP A 519 -33.77 -37.00 -10.45
N VAL A 520 -33.91 -38.07 -11.25
CA VAL A 520 -32.81 -39.02 -11.52
C VAL A 520 -31.75 -38.39 -12.42
N ASP A 521 -32.17 -37.77 -13.53
CA ASP A 521 -31.28 -37.11 -14.49
C ASP A 521 -30.62 -35.89 -13.85
N LEU A 522 -31.36 -35.22 -12.98
CA LEU A 522 -30.87 -34.10 -12.20
C LEU A 522 -29.75 -34.51 -11.22
N ASN A 523 -29.92 -35.61 -10.51
CA ASN A 523 -28.89 -36.14 -9.62
C ASN A 523 -27.65 -36.62 -10.41
N ALA A 524 -27.85 -37.20 -11.59
CA ALA A 524 -26.76 -37.59 -12.48
C ALA A 524 -25.99 -36.36 -13.01
N PHE A 525 -26.72 -35.32 -13.41
CA PHE A 525 -26.15 -34.04 -13.84
C PHE A 525 -25.34 -33.37 -12.71
N ALA A 526 -25.93 -33.29 -11.52
CA ALA A 526 -25.30 -32.78 -10.32
C ALA A 526 -23.98 -33.54 -9.99
N ALA A 527 -24.00 -34.88 -10.09
CA ALA A 527 -22.82 -35.71 -9.89
C ALA A 527 -21.74 -35.49 -10.97
N ASN A 528 -22.14 -35.28 -12.22
CA ASN A 528 -21.22 -35.02 -13.32
C ASN A 528 -20.55 -33.64 -13.18
N ILE A 529 -21.32 -32.58 -12.89
CA ILE A 529 -20.76 -31.25 -12.60
C ILE A 529 -19.72 -31.35 -11.47
N ARG A 530 -20.05 -32.07 -10.40
CA ARG A 530 -19.15 -32.28 -9.28
C ARG A 530 -17.83 -32.90 -9.75
N GLN A 531 -17.89 -33.98 -10.52
CA GLN A 531 -16.69 -34.67 -10.99
C GLN A 531 -15.82 -33.77 -11.85
N LEU A 532 -16.42 -33.09 -12.83
CA LEU A 532 -15.72 -32.16 -13.71
C LEU A 532 -15.07 -31.01 -12.96
N ALA A 533 -15.79 -30.40 -12.01
CA ALA A 533 -15.26 -29.34 -11.16
C ALA A 533 -14.05 -29.84 -10.36
N LEU A 534 -14.17 -30.99 -9.69
CA LEU A 534 -13.09 -31.54 -8.87
C LEU A 534 -11.86 -31.90 -9.69
N GLU A 535 -12.02 -32.56 -10.83
CA GLU A 535 -10.91 -32.94 -11.71
C GLU A 535 -10.19 -31.70 -12.25
N PHE A 536 -10.95 -30.70 -12.69
CA PHE A 536 -10.41 -29.43 -13.15
C PHE A 536 -9.60 -28.71 -12.06
N PHE A 537 -10.14 -28.56 -10.85
CA PHE A 537 -9.44 -27.86 -9.76
C PHE A 537 -8.24 -28.64 -9.22
N LYS A 538 -8.24 -29.98 -9.29
CA LYS A 538 -7.10 -30.84 -8.92
C LYS A 538 -5.97 -30.80 -9.94
N THR A 539 -6.29 -30.95 -11.22
CA THR A 539 -5.28 -31.09 -12.30
C THR A 539 -4.46 -29.81 -12.50
N ALA A 540 -5.07 -28.66 -12.32
CA ALA A 540 -4.44 -27.38 -12.60
C ALA A 540 -3.78 -26.71 -11.38
N ASP A 541 -3.70 -27.39 -10.23
CA ASP A 541 -3.14 -26.83 -8.98
C ASP A 541 -3.77 -25.45 -8.63
N PHE A 542 -5.05 -25.27 -8.97
CA PHE A 542 -5.74 -23.97 -8.93
C PHE A 542 -5.80 -23.40 -7.51
N GLY A 543 -5.94 -24.26 -6.50
CA GLY A 543 -5.90 -23.83 -5.10
C GLY A 543 -4.56 -23.18 -4.70
N ARG A 544 -3.44 -23.55 -5.32
CA ARG A 544 -2.14 -22.89 -5.10
C ARG A 544 -2.02 -21.61 -5.92
N LEU A 545 -2.45 -21.60 -7.18
CA LEU A 545 -2.44 -20.41 -8.03
C LEU A 545 -3.35 -19.31 -7.47
N ALA A 546 -4.57 -19.66 -7.07
CA ALA A 546 -5.53 -18.75 -6.44
C ALA A 546 -4.97 -18.15 -5.14
N ARG A 547 -4.36 -18.97 -4.25
CA ARG A 547 -3.68 -18.47 -3.04
C ARG A 547 -2.56 -17.48 -3.33
N ARG A 548 -1.76 -17.73 -4.37
CA ARG A 548 -0.68 -16.81 -4.78
C ARG A 548 -1.22 -15.51 -5.36
N SER A 549 -2.31 -15.59 -6.14
CA SER A 549 -2.92 -14.48 -6.88
C SER A 549 -3.75 -13.51 -6.05
N VAL A 550 -4.24 -13.95 -4.88
CA VAL A 550 -5.04 -13.10 -3.98
C VAL A 550 -4.14 -12.22 -3.09
N SER A 551 -2.83 -12.22 -3.38
CA SER A 551 -1.75 -11.44 -2.76
C SER A 551 -1.86 -11.29 -1.23
N TRP A 552 -1.43 -12.32 -0.51
CA TRP A 552 -1.05 -12.21 0.90
C TRP A 552 0.24 -12.98 1.15
N LEU A 553 1.36 -12.26 1.10
CA LEU A 553 2.52 -12.31 2.03
C LEU A 553 3.66 -11.37 1.57
#